data_AF-A0ABD1CKL3-F1
#
_entry.id   AF-A0ABD1CKL3-F1
#
_cell.length_a   1.000
_cell.length_b   1.000
_cell.length_c   1.000
_cell.angle_alpha   90.00
_cell.angle_beta   90.00
_cell.angle_gamma   90.00
#
_symmetry.space_group_name_H-M   'P 1'
#
loop_
_entity.id
_entity.type
_entity.pdbx_description
1 polymer ?
#
loop_
_entity_poly.entity_id
_entity_poly.type
_entity_poly.pdbx_seq_one_letter_code
_entity_poly.pdbx_strand_id
1 'polypeptide(L)'
;MILLTALAVSCLLLPCNGFVLDGSQNSFAQFRKWYTGLNGSLELEFKTEQPNGLVLYTDDGGTYDFFELKLVEGALRLRYNLGGGAQIITVGRDLHDGHWHKVQVLRNDEHTTLTVDGVSQSRTSRGKEFLFGKFATNSDVFVGGMPNCFHRCWAQSHYKFITGQLATCNILSNAGNPVWLRV
;
A
#
# COMPACT_ATOMS: atom_id res chain seq x y z
N MET A 1 37.11 44.63 1.22
CA MET A 1 36.06 43.90 1.96
C MET A 1 35.04 43.43 0.93
N ILE A 2 35.23 42.23 0.38
CA ILE A 2 34.46 41.71 -0.76
C ILE A 2 33.20 41.04 -0.18
N LEU A 3 32.03 41.57 -0.52
CA LEU A 3 30.74 41.07 -0.04
C LEU A 3 30.35 39.82 -0.85
N LEU A 4 30.53 38.64 -0.25
CA LEU A 4 29.99 37.38 -0.77
C LEU A 4 28.47 37.39 -0.60
N THR A 5 27.74 37.63 -1.69
CA THR A 5 26.29 37.39 -1.72
C THR A 5 26.05 35.89 -1.78
N ALA A 6 25.38 35.37 -0.75
CA ALA A 6 25.03 33.96 -0.59
C ALA A 6 24.29 33.43 -1.82
N LEU A 7 24.73 32.29 -2.34
CA LEU A 7 23.92 31.45 -3.21
C LEU A 7 22.68 31.04 -2.40
N ALA A 8 21.51 31.55 -2.81
CA ALA A 8 20.25 30.94 -2.44
C ALA A 8 20.28 29.50 -2.96
N VAL A 9 20.51 28.55 -2.05
CA VAL A 9 20.15 27.15 -2.27
C VAL A 9 18.62 27.16 -2.30
N SER A 10 18.06 27.46 -3.47
CA SER A 10 16.73 26.99 -3.80
C SER A 10 16.84 25.48 -3.80
N CYS A 11 16.55 24.91 -2.63
CA CYS A 11 16.21 23.51 -2.51
C CYS A 11 15.04 23.34 -3.49
N LEU A 12 15.36 22.86 -4.70
CA LEU A 12 14.39 22.36 -5.64
C LEU A 12 13.74 21.19 -4.90
N LEU A 13 12.68 21.49 -4.17
CA LEU A 13 11.62 20.54 -3.88
C LEU A 13 11.12 20.12 -5.26
N LEU A 14 11.81 19.15 -5.88
CA LEU A 14 11.27 18.44 -7.00
C LEU A 14 9.90 17.97 -6.50
N PRO A 15 8.78 18.44 -7.08
CA PRO A 15 7.50 17.90 -6.70
C PRO A 15 7.64 16.40 -6.85
N CYS A 16 7.40 15.67 -5.76
CA CYS A 16 7.36 14.22 -5.81
C CYS A 16 6.30 13.90 -6.86
N ASN A 17 6.73 13.44 -8.04
CA ASN A 17 5.88 13.28 -9.20
C ASN A 17 4.99 12.07 -8.94
N GLY A 18 3.95 12.25 -8.15
CA GLY A 18 2.93 11.25 -8.01
C GLY A 18 2.07 11.15 -9.25
N PHE A 19 1.62 9.94 -9.57
CA PHE A 19 0.61 9.78 -10.61
C PHE A 19 -0.78 10.03 -10.02
N VAL A 20 -1.66 10.56 -10.87
CA VAL A 20 -3.03 10.89 -10.48
C VAL A 20 -3.92 9.67 -10.64
N LEU A 21 -4.68 9.37 -9.61
CA LEU A 21 -5.72 8.36 -9.55
C LEU A 21 -7.07 9.02 -9.72
N ASP A 22 -7.80 8.68 -10.78
CA ASP A 22 -9.15 9.21 -11.04
C ASP A 22 -10.27 8.32 -10.46
N GLY A 23 -9.90 7.18 -9.85
CA GLY A 23 -10.83 6.20 -9.30
C GLY A 23 -11.51 5.31 -10.34
N SER A 24 -11.13 5.42 -11.62
CA SER A 24 -11.58 4.51 -12.68
C SER A 24 -10.87 3.16 -12.62
N GLN A 25 -11.45 2.16 -13.27
CA GLN A 25 -10.88 0.81 -13.37
C GLN A 25 -9.55 0.75 -14.12
N ASN A 26 -9.23 1.79 -14.88
CA ASN A 26 -8.00 1.88 -15.67
C ASN A 26 -6.93 2.73 -14.99
N SER A 27 -7.21 3.26 -13.80
CA SER A 27 -6.30 4.11 -13.05
C SER A 27 -5.79 3.36 -11.83
N PHE A 28 -4.65 2.69 -12.00
CA PHE A 28 -3.96 1.96 -10.95
C PHE A 28 -2.47 1.82 -11.30
N ALA A 29 -1.65 1.58 -10.28
CA ALA A 29 -0.30 1.07 -10.47
C ALA A 29 -0.24 -0.42 -10.15
N GLN A 30 0.53 -1.14 -10.95
CA GLN A 30 0.78 -2.57 -10.78
C GLN A 30 2.26 -2.79 -10.47
N PHE A 31 2.53 -3.49 -9.39
CA PHE A 31 3.87 -3.89 -8.97
C PHE A 31 3.95 -5.41 -8.92
N ARG A 32 5.17 -5.94 -9.07
CA ARG A 32 5.38 -7.39 -8.98
C ARG A 32 4.89 -7.93 -7.63
N LYS A 33 4.41 -9.17 -7.64
CA LYS A 33 4.01 -9.91 -6.45
C LYS A 33 4.94 -9.71 -5.25
N TRP A 34 4.35 -9.48 -4.08
CA TRP A 34 5.07 -9.29 -2.83
C TRP A 34 5.37 -10.62 -2.16
N TYR A 35 6.62 -11.08 -2.30
CA TYR A 35 7.11 -12.28 -1.60
C TYR A 35 7.50 -11.97 -0.15
N THR A 36 6.51 -11.79 0.71
CA THR A 36 6.78 -11.52 2.13
C THR A 36 7.21 -12.78 2.87
N GLY A 37 6.66 -13.97 2.56
CA GLY A 37 6.87 -15.16 3.39
C GLY A 37 6.71 -14.83 4.89
N LEU A 38 7.81 -14.90 5.64
CA LEU A 38 7.87 -14.45 7.04
C LEU A 38 8.20 -12.97 7.26
N ASN A 39 9.00 -12.37 6.38
CA ASN A 39 9.55 -11.02 6.56
C ASN A 39 9.45 -10.22 5.26
N GLY A 40 8.80 -9.07 5.34
CA GLY A 40 8.65 -8.18 4.20
C GLY A 40 8.00 -6.87 4.60
N SER A 41 8.22 -5.83 3.80
CA SER A 41 7.53 -4.56 3.98
C SER A 41 7.00 -4.03 2.67
N LEU A 42 5.94 -3.25 2.79
CA LEU A 42 5.38 -2.44 1.72
C LEU A 42 5.21 -1.03 2.25
N GLU A 43 5.75 -0.06 1.52
CA GLU A 43 5.62 1.36 1.84
C GLU A 43 4.99 2.10 0.68
N LEU A 44 4.08 3.03 0.97
CA LEU A 44 3.54 3.94 -0.02
C LEU A 44 3.23 5.30 0.57
N GLU A 45 3.15 6.32 -0.28
CA GLU A 45 2.61 7.64 0.08
C GLU A 45 1.40 7.96 -0.78
N PHE A 46 0.32 8.40 -0.13
CA PHE A 46 -0.91 8.79 -0.80
C PHE A 46 -1.38 10.16 -0.32
N LYS A 47 -2.13 10.84 -1.18
CA LYS A 47 -2.86 12.08 -0.89
C LYS A 47 -4.26 11.97 -1.48
N THR A 48 -5.29 12.24 -0.69
CA THR A 48 -6.69 12.18 -1.13
C THR A 48 -7.58 13.16 -0.37
N GLU A 49 -8.72 13.49 -0.94
CA GLU A 49 -9.85 14.16 -0.27
C GLU A 49 -11.06 13.23 -0.11
N GLN A 50 -10.97 12.00 -0.62
CA GLN A 50 -12.04 11.01 -0.48
C GLN A 50 -11.90 10.30 0.87
N PRO A 51 -12.95 10.23 1.70
CA PRO A 51 -12.89 9.53 2.98
C PRO A 51 -12.92 8.00 2.84
N ASN A 52 -13.23 7.49 1.65
CA ASN A 52 -13.38 6.06 1.38
C ASN A 52 -12.78 5.68 0.03
N GLY A 53 -11.96 4.63 0.00
CA GLY A 53 -11.38 4.12 -1.24
C GLY A 53 -10.39 2.98 -1.02
N LEU A 54 -10.33 2.04 -1.96
CA LEU A 54 -9.27 1.02 -1.99
C LEU A 54 -7.93 1.69 -2.29
N VAL A 55 -6.96 1.50 -1.40
CA VAL A 55 -5.59 2.02 -1.56
C VAL A 55 -4.70 0.95 -2.17
N LEU A 56 -4.77 -0.29 -1.67
CA LEU A 56 -3.93 -1.38 -2.14
C LEU A 56 -4.63 -2.73 -2.01
N TYR A 57 -4.36 -3.63 -2.96
CA TYR A 57 -4.81 -5.01 -2.92
C TYR A 57 -3.77 -5.98 -3.49
N THR A 58 -3.60 -7.14 -2.85
CA THR A 58 -2.88 -8.31 -3.38
C THR A 58 -3.38 -9.58 -2.70
N ASP A 59 -3.36 -10.71 -3.39
CA ASP A 59 -3.81 -12.01 -2.86
C ASP A 59 -3.00 -13.20 -3.40
N ASP A 60 -3.40 -14.40 -2.98
CA ASP A 60 -2.78 -15.68 -3.35
C ASP A 60 -3.27 -16.31 -4.66
N GLY A 61 -3.91 -15.50 -5.52
CA GLY A 61 -4.58 -15.99 -6.72
C GLY A 61 -6.06 -16.32 -6.49
N GLY A 62 -6.67 -15.70 -5.47
CA GLY A 62 -8.08 -15.84 -5.14
C GLY A 62 -8.44 -17.11 -4.36
N THR A 63 -7.46 -17.74 -3.72
CA THR A 63 -7.67 -18.96 -2.94
C THR A 63 -8.24 -18.56 -1.58
N TYR A 64 -7.50 -17.85 -0.71
CA TYR A 64 -8.03 -17.34 0.58
C TYR A 64 -7.23 -16.20 1.22
N ASP A 65 -5.94 -16.09 0.92
CA ASP A 65 -5.02 -15.16 1.59
C ASP A 65 -4.86 -13.87 0.82
N PHE A 66 -4.84 -12.75 1.54
CA PHE A 66 -4.84 -11.43 0.92
C PHE A 66 -4.32 -10.35 1.88
N PHE A 67 -3.93 -9.23 1.29
CA PHE A 67 -3.76 -7.95 1.96
C PHE A 67 -4.62 -6.91 1.23
N GLU A 68 -5.50 -6.25 1.98
CA GLU A 68 -6.40 -5.20 1.53
C GLU A 68 -6.18 -3.97 2.41
N LEU A 69 -5.68 -2.90 1.81
CA LEU A 69 -5.56 -1.60 2.47
C LEU A 69 -6.62 -0.67 1.91
N LYS A 70 -7.46 -0.14 2.79
CA LYS A 70 -8.60 0.70 2.40
C LYS A 70 -8.73 1.88 3.34
N LEU A 71 -9.04 3.04 2.79
CA LEU A 71 -9.53 4.16 3.60
C LEU A 71 -11.01 3.95 3.90
N VAL A 72 -11.38 4.05 5.18
CA VAL A 72 -12.74 3.89 5.67
C VAL A 72 -13.03 5.04 6.63
N GLU A 73 -13.93 5.94 6.23
CA GLU A 73 -14.32 7.11 7.03
C GLU A 73 -13.10 7.93 7.51
N GLY A 74 -12.10 8.10 6.63
CA GLY A 74 -10.89 8.87 6.92
C GLY A 74 -9.83 8.14 7.76
N ALA A 75 -10.08 6.91 8.21
CA ALA A 75 -9.09 6.07 8.87
C ALA A 75 -8.55 5.00 7.90
N LEU A 76 -7.26 4.67 8.01
CA LEU A 76 -6.65 3.65 7.17
C LEU A 76 -6.81 2.27 7.80
N ARG A 77 -7.46 1.36 7.08
CA ARG A 77 -7.78 0.01 7.53
C ARG A 77 -7.05 -1.03 6.69
N LEU A 78 -6.18 -1.79 7.33
CA LEU A 78 -5.56 -2.99 6.77
C LEU A 78 -6.38 -4.21 7.19
N ARG A 79 -6.93 -4.92 6.21
CA ARG A 79 -7.54 -6.24 6.39
C ARG A 79 -6.68 -7.28 5.70
N TYR A 80 -6.34 -8.36 6.39
CA TYR A 80 -5.47 -9.38 5.82
C TYR A 80 -5.83 -10.78 6.32
N ASN A 81 -5.56 -11.80 5.50
CA ASN A 81 -5.68 -13.21 5.86
C ASN A 81 -4.42 -13.95 5.42
N LEU A 82 -3.93 -14.83 6.30
CA LEU A 82 -2.70 -15.62 6.14
C LEU A 82 -2.93 -17.05 6.66
N GLY A 83 -4.02 -17.68 6.23
CA GLY A 83 -4.44 -19.03 6.62
C GLY A 83 -5.12 -19.16 8.00
N GLY A 84 -5.01 -18.15 8.87
CA GLY A 84 -5.54 -18.16 10.24
C GLY A 84 -6.90 -17.48 10.43
N GLY A 85 -7.51 -16.99 9.35
CA GLY A 85 -8.71 -16.16 9.38
C GLY A 85 -8.38 -14.66 9.35
N ALA A 86 -9.31 -13.88 8.79
CA ALA A 86 -9.10 -12.46 8.53
C ALA A 86 -8.87 -11.64 9.81
N GLN A 87 -7.84 -10.80 9.78
CA GLN A 87 -7.47 -9.83 10.81
C GLN A 87 -7.70 -8.41 10.29
N ILE A 88 -7.89 -7.44 11.20
CA ILE A 88 -8.12 -6.03 10.86
C ILE A 88 -7.28 -5.13 11.77
N ILE A 89 -6.49 -4.23 11.18
CA ILE A 89 -5.75 -3.17 11.86
C ILE A 89 -6.24 -1.82 11.31
N THR A 90 -6.55 -0.87 12.18
CA THR A 90 -6.97 0.48 11.79
C THR A 90 -6.06 1.50 12.45
N VAL A 91 -5.58 2.48 11.68
CA VAL A 91 -4.69 3.55 12.13
C VAL A 91 -5.13 4.89 11.55
N GLY A 92 -4.99 5.95 12.35
CA GLY A 92 -5.25 7.32 11.94
C GLY A 92 -6.73 7.68 11.88
N ARG A 93 -6.97 8.93 11.52
CA ARG A 93 -8.26 9.56 11.26
C ARG A 93 -8.02 10.75 10.34
N ASP A 94 -9.08 11.22 9.66
CA ASP A 94 -9.02 12.41 8.82
C ASP A 94 -7.89 12.39 7.78
N LEU A 95 -7.44 11.21 7.33
CA LEU A 95 -6.36 11.02 6.35
C LEU A 95 -6.78 11.37 4.90
N HIS A 96 -7.86 12.14 4.77
CA HIS A 96 -8.44 12.63 3.53
C HIS A 96 -8.42 14.16 3.51
N ASP A 97 -7.40 14.75 4.12
CA ASP A 97 -7.23 16.18 4.33
C ASP A 97 -6.51 16.88 3.15
N GLY A 98 -6.22 16.15 2.07
CA GLY A 98 -5.46 16.66 0.94
C GLY A 98 -3.96 16.83 1.21
N HIS A 99 -3.41 16.24 2.27
CA HIS A 99 -1.96 16.16 2.52
C HIS A 99 -1.39 14.77 2.17
N TRP A 100 -0.06 14.71 2.11
CA TRP A 100 0.66 13.45 1.90
C TRP A 100 0.75 12.69 3.21
N HIS A 101 0.34 11.44 3.18
CA HIS A 101 0.46 10.50 4.30
C HIS A 101 1.38 9.35 3.91
N LYS A 102 2.35 9.03 4.79
CA LYS A 102 3.25 7.90 4.61
C LYS A 102 2.69 6.66 5.30
N VAL A 103 2.56 5.58 4.54
CA VAL A 103 2.05 4.29 4.99
C VAL A 103 3.13 3.23 4.90
N GLN A 104 3.21 2.38 5.92
CA GLN A 104 4.02 1.16 5.89
C GLN A 104 3.20 -0.01 6.42
N VAL A 105 3.20 -1.12 5.67
CA VAL A 105 2.80 -2.44 6.14
C VAL A 105 4.08 -3.25 6.34
N LEU A 106 4.31 -3.73 7.55
CA LEU A 106 5.46 -4.56 7.89
C LEU A 106 4.97 -5.91 8.38
N ARG A 107 5.51 -6.97 7.79
CA ARG A 107 5.37 -8.34 8.25
C ARG A 107 6.69 -8.77 8.88
N ASN A 108 6.63 -9.22 10.12
CA ASN A 108 7.75 -9.82 10.83
C ASN A 108 7.26 -11.06 11.58
N ASP A 109 7.69 -12.23 11.14
CA ASP A 109 7.32 -13.56 11.66
C ASP A 109 5.83 -13.87 11.76
N GLU A 110 5.16 -13.61 12.89
CA GLU A 110 3.69 -13.75 13.06
C GLU A 110 3.00 -12.40 13.30
N HIS A 111 3.77 -11.33 13.38
CA HIS A 111 3.29 -9.97 13.56
C HIS A 111 3.12 -9.27 12.22
N THR A 112 1.99 -8.58 12.08
CA THR A 112 1.74 -7.62 11.00
C THR A 112 1.51 -6.26 11.65
N THR A 113 2.21 -5.25 11.16
CA THR A 113 2.15 -3.87 11.66
C THR A 113 1.69 -2.95 10.53
N LEU A 114 0.73 -2.09 10.83
CA LEU A 114 0.36 -0.94 10.00
C LEU A 114 0.90 0.32 10.68
N THR A 115 1.67 1.12 9.94
CA THR A 115 2.16 2.42 10.38
C THR A 115 1.65 3.50 9.43
N VAL A 116 1.11 4.59 9.98
CA VAL A 116 0.70 5.80 9.24
C VAL A 116 1.29 7.00 9.94
N ASP A 117 2.09 7.80 9.23
CA ASP A 117 2.75 9.00 9.74
C ASP A 117 3.48 8.78 11.08
N GLY A 118 4.12 7.61 11.21
CA GLY A 118 4.87 7.20 12.40
C GLY A 118 4.02 6.62 13.54
N VAL A 119 2.69 6.61 13.43
CA VAL A 119 1.80 5.95 14.38
C VAL A 119 1.58 4.50 13.94
N SER A 120 1.90 3.54 14.82
CA SER A 120 1.84 2.11 14.49
C SER A 120 0.81 1.36 15.32
N GLN A 121 0.19 0.35 14.71
CA GLN A 121 -0.60 -0.68 15.37
C GLN A 121 -0.23 -2.05 14.81
N SER A 122 -0.16 -3.06 15.67
CA SER A 122 0.27 -4.41 15.29
C SER A 122 -0.75 -5.47 15.72
N ARG A 123 -0.85 -6.55 14.94
CA ARG A 123 -1.57 -7.76 15.34
C ARG A 123 -0.77 -9.00 15.04
N THR A 124 -0.95 -10.00 15.88
CA THR A 124 -0.42 -11.35 15.67
C THR A 124 -1.44 -12.17 14.90
N SER A 125 -1.04 -12.74 13.76
CA SER A 125 -1.82 -13.72 13.04
C SER A 125 -1.53 -15.13 13.56
N ARG A 126 -2.58 -15.90 13.83
CA ARG A 126 -2.46 -17.31 14.27
C ARG A 126 -2.22 -18.29 13.12
N GLY A 127 -2.30 -17.81 11.88
CA GLY A 127 -2.10 -18.62 10.68
C GLY A 127 -0.62 -18.94 10.46
N LYS A 128 -0.35 -20.15 9.97
CA LYS A 128 1.01 -20.65 9.68
C LYS A 128 1.38 -20.47 8.21
N GLU A 129 0.73 -19.56 7.48
CA GLU A 129 1.06 -19.32 6.07
C GLU A 129 2.41 -18.59 5.99
N PHE A 130 3.48 -19.37 5.90
CA PHE A 130 4.86 -18.90 5.74
C PHE A 130 5.18 -18.49 4.29
N LEU A 131 4.21 -18.61 3.37
CA LEU A 131 4.45 -18.70 1.93
C LEU A 131 3.69 -17.68 1.09
N PHE A 132 3.07 -16.65 1.70
CA PHE A 132 2.41 -15.60 0.92
C PHE A 132 3.40 -14.97 -0.09
N GLY A 133 3.00 -14.96 -1.36
CA GLY A 133 3.81 -14.50 -2.49
C GLY A 133 4.70 -15.58 -3.15
N LYS A 134 4.80 -16.80 -2.58
CA LYS A 134 5.70 -17.86 -3.08
C LYS A 134 5.21 -18.46 -4.38
N PHE A 135 3.91 -18.69 -4.47
CA PHE A 135 3.33 -19.48 -5.54
C PHE A 135 3.24 -18.69 -6.83
N ALA A 136 3.16 -19.39 -7.96
CA ALA A 136 2.96 -18.77 -9.27
C ALA A 136 1.56 -18.16 -9.40
N THR A 137 0.61 -18.66 -8.62
CA THR A 137 -0.77 -18.15 -8.56
C THR A 137 -0.88 -16.82 -7.83
N ASN A 138 0.11 -16.45 -7.01
CA ASN A 138 0.08 -15.18 -6.29
C ASN A 138 -0.03 -14.00 -7.25
N SER A 139 -0.96 -13.12 -6.90
CA SER A 139 -1.26 -11.92 -7.64
C SER A 139 -0.15 -10.89 -7.50
N ASP A 140 -0.08 -10.02 -8.49
CA ASP A 140 0.68 -8.77 -8.37
C ASP A 140 0.06 -7.87 -7.30
N VAL A 141 0.79 -6.81 -6.93
CA VAL A 141 0.31 -5.79 -6.01
C VAL A 141 -0.29 -4.65 -6.80
N PHE A 142 -1.55 -4.36 -6.53
CA PHE A 142 -2.28 -3.28 -7.17
C PHE A 142 -2.49 -2.12 -6.20
N VAL A 143 -2.24 -0.90 -6.66
CA VAL A 143 -2.36 0.33 -5.88
C VAL A 143 -3.29 1.30 -6.58
N GLY A 144 -4.23 1.87 -5.85
CA GLY A 144 -5.21 2.84 -6.33
C GLY A 144 -6.44 2.24 -6.99
N GLY A 145 -6.30 1.08 -7.62
CA GLY A 145 -7.37 0.31 -8.27
C GLY A 145 -6.87 -1.11 -8.57
N MET A 146 -7.59 -1.87 -9.39
CA MET A 146 -7.16 -3.19 -9.87
C MET A 146 -7.87 -3.56 -11.18
N PRO A 147 -7.24 -4.35 -12.08
CA PRO A 147 -7.81 -4.67 -13.39
C PRO A 147 -9.07 -5.53 -13.30
N ASN A 148 -9.94 -5.37 -14.30
CA ASN A 148 -11.27 -6.03 -14.39
C ASN A 148 -11.25 -7.56 -14.48
N CYS A 149 -10.08 -8.18 -14.66
CA CYS A 149 -9.95 -9.62 -14.92
C CYS A 149 -9.05 -10.38 -13.94
N PHE A 150 -8.86 -9.89 -12.71
CA PHE A 150 -8.16 -10.68 -11.68
C PHE A 150 -9.09 -11.72 -11.03
N HIS A 151 -9.26 -12.89 -11.67
CA HIS A 151 -9.91 -14.14 -11.22
C HIS A 151 -11.28 -14.14 -10.50
N ARG A 152 -11.85 -13.00 -10.08
CA ARG A 152 -13.22 -12.86 -9.58
C ARG A 152 -13.68 -11.41 -9.77
N CYS A 153 -14.52 -11.20 -10.80
CA CYS A 153 -15.34 -9.99 -10.97
C CYS A 153 -16.17 -9.62 -9.72
N TRP A 154 -16.34 -10.57 -8.79
CA TRP A 154 -17.06 -10.43 -7.51
C TRP A 154 -16.30 -9.66 -6.43
N ALA A 155 -14.96 -9.65 -6.45
CA ALA A 155 -14.20 -8.84 -5.51
C ALA A 155 -14.39 -7.36 -5.88
N GLN A 156 -14.23 -7.04 -7.16
CA GLN A 156 -14.29 -5.68 -7.68
C GLN A 156 -15.68 -5.04 -7.60
N SER A 157 -16.77 -5.81 -7.72
CA SER A 157 -18.15 -5.28 -7.73
C SER A 157 -18.54 -4.50 -6.47
N HIS A 158 -17.76 -4.61 -5.39
CA HIS A 158 -17.99 -3.90 -4.13
C HIS A 158 -16.92 -2.84 -3.79
N TYR A 159 -15.87 -2.68 -4.59
CA TYR A 159 -14.82 -1.71 -4.31
C TYR A 159 -15.05 -0.38 -5.03
N LYS A 160 -15.15 0.69 -4.24
CA LYS A 160 -14.85 2.05 -4.69
C LYS A 160 -13.32 2.24 -4.63
N PHE A 161 -12.71 2.62 -5.74
CA PHE A 161 -11.28 2.93 -5.84
C PHE A 161 -11.00 4.34 -5.31
N ILE A 162 -9.78 4.53 -4.79
CA ILE A 162 -9.36 5.83 -4.26
C ILE A 162 -9.10 6.79 -5.43
N THR A 163 -9.44 8.07 -5.23
CA THR A 163 -9.01 9.16 -6.12
C THR A 163 -7.94 9.97 -5.41
N GLY A 164 -7.01 10.58 -6.13
CA GLY A 164 -5.98 11.41 -5.53
C GLY A 164 -4.63 11.26 -6.21
N GLN A 165 -3.55 11.28 -5.43
CA GLN A 165 -2.19 11.12 -5.95
C GLN A 165 -1.43 10.05 -5.17
N LEU A 166 -0.57 9.32 -5.87
CA LEU A 166 0.38 8.36 -5.29
C LEU A 166 1.79 8.67 -5.76
N ALA A 167 2.72 8.91 -4.84
CA ALA A 167 4.06 9.43 -5.14
C ALA A 167 5.17 8.38 -5.00
N THR A 168 5.05 7.49 -4.03
CA THR A 168 6.07 6.50 -3.73
C THR A 168 5.41 5.16 -3.43
N CYS A 169 5.97 4.07 -3.95
CA CYS A 169 5.58 2.72 -3.59
C CYS A 169 6.83 1.83 -3.61
N ASN A 170 7.21 1.29 -2.45
CA ASN A 170 8.35 0.42 -2.28
C ASN A 170 7.88 -0.92 -1.74
N ILE A 171 8.30 -2.00 -2.40
CA ILE A 171 7.98 -3.36 -1.96
C ILE A 171 9.29 -4.07 -1.66
N LEU A 172 9.52 -4.35 -0.38
CA LEU A 172 10.65 -5.14 0.10
C LEU A 172 10.15 -6.56 0.38
N SER A 173 10.69 -7.49 -0.39
CA SER A 173 10.43 -8.92 -0.24
C SER A 173 11.63 -9.62 0.40
N ASN A 174 11.38 -10.78 1.01
CA ASN A 174 12.42 -11.61 1.63
C ASN A 174 13.46 -12.13 0.60
N ALA A 175 13.21 -11.93 -0.70
CA ALA A 175 14.11 -12.31 -1.79
C ALA A 175 15.29 -11.33 -2.03
N GLY A 176 15.53 -10.39 -1.10
CA GLY A 176 16.80 -9.64 -1.04
C GLY A 176 16.99 -8.55 -2.09
N ASN A 177 16.00 -8.28 -2.96
CA ASN A 177 16.02 -7.14 -3.87
C ASN A 177 14.80 -6.25 -3.64
N PRO A 178 14.97 -5.05 -3.08
CA PRO A 178 13.96 -4.00 -3.14
C PRO A 178 13.53 -3.79 -4.59
N VAL A 179 12.23 -3.82 -4.87
CA VAL A 179 11.74 -3.27 -6.13
C VAL A 179 11.54 -1.77 -5.91
N TRP A 180 12.59 -1.00 -6.20
CA TRP A 180 12.51 0.45 -6.24
C TRP A 180 11.86 0.87 -7.56
N LEU A 181 10.63 1.34 -7.50
CA LEU A 181 10.06 2.16 -8.54
C LEU A 181 9.73 3.50 -7.90
N ARG A 182 10.68 4.43 -7.98
CA ARG A 182 10.31 5.84 -8.01
C ARG A 182 9.57 6.01 -9.32
N VAL A 183 8.26 6.21 -9.24
CA VAL A 183 7.47 6.61 -10.41
C VAL A 183 7.74 8.09 -10.66
#